data_AF-A0A7L6A7B1-F1
#
_entry.id   AF-A0A7L6A7B1-F1
#
_cell.length_a   1.000
_cell.length_b   1.000
_cell.length_c   1.000
_cell.angle_alpha   90.00
_cell.angle_beta   90.00
_cell.angle_gamma   90.00
#
_symmetry.space_group_name_H-M   'P 1'
#
loop_
_entity.id
_entity.type
_entity.pdbx_description
1 polymer ?
#
loop_
_entity_poly.entity_id
_entity_poly.type
_entity_poly.pdbx_seq_one_letter_code
_entity_poly.pdbx_strand_id
1 'polypeptide(L)'
;MSLGRDPNYSISTWIYDPLRNVFELRRPKRVAPWHGEIAAAYDGKRRYVLFFGGEYPKSDKLWAYSVDQDTWVDLSPPTGVRPTAGGGYGISYDSANDVVIIFGPSGLWIYDYASKSWTQPTTTVSPQTGRSVHGKLKYDVKRNVTFLAYGSSAYLVEVWAYRYKKSPHTKATGGAVTDPKPESVIPAVPTATSRMPPAPP
;
A
#
# COMPACT_ATOMS: atom_id res chain seq x y z
N MET A 1 -9.84 5.70 -9.05
CA MET A 1 -10.23 6.76 -8.09
C MET A 1 -9.03 7.64 -7.86
N SER A 2 -9.19 8.95 -8.00
CA SER A 2 -8.17 9.93 -7.61
C SER A 2 -8.79 10.92 -6.62
N LEU A 3 -7.99 11.35 -5.66
CA LEU A 3 -8.29 12.56 -4.91
C LEU A 3 -7.81 13.72 -5.78
N GLY A 4 -8.75 14.56 -6.20
CA GLY A 4 -8.48 15.77 -6.96
C GLY A 4 -8.70 16.99 -6.09
N ARG A 5 -7.93 18.06 -6.33
CA ARG A 5 -8.20 19.38 -5.76
C ARG A 5 -9.29 20.02 -6.61
N ASP A 6 -10.42 20.40 -6.03
CA ASP A 6 -11.37 21.27 -6.73
C ASP A 6 -10.84 22.72 -6.73
N PRO A 7 -11.44 23.63 -7.51
CA PRO A 7 -11.04 25.04 -7.55
C PRO A 7 -11.13 25.76 -6.19
N ASN A 8 -11.83 25.17 -5.21
CA ASN A 8 -12.10 25.75 -3.89
C ASN A 8 -11.25 25.11 -2.78
N TYR A 9 -10.19 24.35 -3.13
CA TYR A 9 -9.31 23.67 -2.17
C TYR A 9 -10.03 22.62 -1.29
N SER A 10 -11.20 22.14 -1.70
CA SER A 10 -11.96 21.11 -0.99
C SER A 10 -11.53 19.71 -1.43
N ILE A 11 -11.56 18.75 -0.51
CA ILE A 11 -11.27 17.34 -0.80
C ILE A 11 -12.37 16.82 -1.71
N SER A 12 -12.00 16.40 -2.92
CA SER A 12 -12.95 15.81 -3.86
C SER A 12 -12.61 14.36 -4.14
N THR A 13 -13.65 13.52 -4.17
CA THR A 13 -13.54 12.11 -4.55
C THR A 13 -13.97 11.97 -6.01
N TRP A 14 -13.08 11.50 -6.88
CA TRP A 14 -13.40 11.32 -8.30
C TRP A 14 -13.34 9.85 -8.71
N ILE A 15 -14.33 9.42 -9.48
CA ILE A 15 -14.33 8.11 -10.16
C ILE A 15 -14.12 8.36 -11.64
N TYR A 16 -13.17 7.66 -12.24
CA TYR A 16 -12.96 7.67 -13.67
C TYR A 16 -13.59 6.41 -14.25
N ASP A 17 -14.51 6.56 -15.20
CA ASP A 17 -15.06 5.47 -15.99
C ASP A 17 -14.29 5.37 -17.31
N PRO A 18 -13.45 4.34 -17.51
CA PRO A 18 -12.65 4.19 -18.72
C PRO A 18 -13.48 3.81 -19.96
N LEU A 19 -14.66 3.21 -19.80
CA LEU A 19 -15.51 2.83 -20.93
C LEU A 19 -16.20 4.06 -21.53
N ARG A 20 -16.54 5.03 -20.67
CA ARG A 20 -17.19 6.28 -21.07
C ARG A 20 -16.19 7.44 -21.24
N ASN A 21 -14.95 7.27 -20.80
CA ASN A 21 -13.91 8.30 -20.77
C ASN A 21 -14.36 9.58 -20.05
N VAL A 22 -14.97 9.42 -18.87
CA VAL A 22 -15.46 10.55 -18.06
C VAL A 22 -14.98 10.44 -16.62
N PHE A 23 -14.69 11.61 -16.03
CA PHE A 23 -14.50 11.77 -14.59
C PHE A 23 -15.82 12.21 -13.95
N GLU A 24 -16.28 11.44 -12.98
CA GLU A 24 -17.45 11.75 -12.17
C GLU A 24 -17.03 12.20 -10.77
N LEU A 25 -17.45 13.40 -10.39
CA LEU A 25 -17.29 13.89 -9.03
C LEU A 25 -18.29 13.19 -8.10
N ARG A 26 -17.78 12.54 -7.07
CA ARG A 26 -18.59 11.98 -5.97
C ARG A 26 -18.71 13.01 -4.85
N ARG A 27 -19.90 13.09 -4.26
CA ARG A 27 -20.22 13.98 -3.14
C ARG A 27 -20.63 13.13 -1.93
N PRO A 28 -19.67 12.44 -1.29
CA PRO A 28 -20.00 11.56 -0.18
C PRO A 28 -20.63 12.32 0.98
N LYS A 29 -21.63 11.70 1.62
CA LYS A 29 -22.37 12.30 2.75
C LYS A 29 -21.47 12.64 3.93
N ARG A 30 -20.40 11.87 4.10
CA ARG A 30 -19.34 12.11 5.08
C ARG A 30 -18.01 12.07 4.36
N VAL A 31 -17.23 13.14 4.45
CA VAL A 31 -15.88 13.22 3.87
C VAL A 31 -14.84 12.69 4.85
N ALA A 32 -13.81 12.01 4.33
CA ALA A 32 -12.61 11.74 5.12
C ALA A 32 -11.86 13.06 5.40
N PRO A 33 -11.11 13.15 6.50
CA PRO A 33 -10.25 14.30 6.75
C PRO A 33 -9.12 14.36 5.71
N TRP A 34 -8.66 15.57 5.38
CA TRP A 34 -7.55 15.77 4.45
C TRP A 34 -6.26 15.22 5.05
N HIS A 35 -5.52 14.44 4.28
CA HIS A 35 -4.20 13.96 4.66
C HIS A 35 -3.31 13.86 3.42
N GLY A 36 -2.12 14.46 3.47
CA GLY A 36 -1.03 14.18 2.53
C GLY A 36 -0.30 12.87 2.87
N GLU A 37 0.30 12.22 1.88
CA GLU A 37 1.10 10.97 2.04
C GLU A 37 0.35 9.74 2.54
N ILE A 38 -0.91 9.59 2.12
CA ILE A 38 -1.74 8.41 2.44
C ILE A 38 -1.35 7.19 1.60
N ALA A 39 -1.47 6.01 2.21
CA ALA A 39 -1.38 4.74 1.52
C ALA A 39 -2.78 4.28 1.06
N ALA A 40 -2.91 3.68 -0.13
CA ALA A 40 -4.19 3.22 -0.66
C ALA A 40 -4.21 1.74 -1.11
N ALA A 41 -5.28 1.03 -0.76
CA ALA A 41 -5.58 -0.33 -1.23
C ALA A 41 -7.08 -0.48 -1.54
N TYR A 42 -7.44 -1.61 -2.16
CA TYR A 42 -8.82 -1.95 -2.45
C TYR A 42 -9.21 -3.26 -1.75
N ASP A 43 -10.25 -3.20 -0.92
CA ASP A 43 -10.95 -4.37 -0.41
C ASP A 43 -12.07 -4.71 -1.40
N GLY A 44 -11.83 -5.74 -2.21
CA GLY A 44 -12.79 -6.23 -3.19
C GLY A 44 -14.00 -6.96 -2.59
N LYS A 45 -13.91 -7.48 -1.36
CA LYS A 45 -14.99 -8.18 -0.68
C LYS A 45 -16.08 -7.21 -0.24
N ARG A 46 -15.70 -6.03 0.26
CA ARG A 46 -16.61 -4.96 0.70
C ARG A 46 -16.76 -3.81 -0.30
N ARG A 47 -16.00 -3.84 -1.40
CA ARG A 47 -15.88 -2.75 -2.39
C ARG A 47 -15.45 -1.44 -1.74
N TYR A 48 -14.46 -1.53 -0.84
CA TYR A 48 -13.92 -0.37 -0.12
C TYR A 48 -12.60 0.08 -0.72
N VAL A 49 -12.46 1.39 -0.90
CA VAL A 49 -11.14 2.01 -1.08
C VAL A 49 -10.60 2.34 0.31
N LEU A 50 -9.52 1.67 0.69
CA LEU A 50 -8.90 1.78 2.01
C LEU A 50 -7.78 2.81 1.97
N PHE A 51 -7.80 3.75 2.91
CA PHE A 51 -6.72 4.69 3.17
C PHE A 51 -6.16 4.51 4.57
N PHE A 52 -4.83 4.53 4.66
CA PHE A 52 -4.16 4.50 5.95
C PHE A 52 -3.11 5.60 6.05
N GLY A 53 -3.04 6.19 7.24
CA GLY A 53 -1.99 7.12 7.62
C GLY A 53 -2.20 8.54 7.10
N GLY A 54 -1.09 9.27 7.03
CA GLY A 54 -1.02 10.65 6.56
C GLY A 54 0.01 11.44 7.36
N GLU A 55 0.78 12.31 6.71
CA GLU A 55 1.84 13.12 7.38
C GLU A 55 1.39 14.57 7.62
N TYR A 56 0.57 15.11 6.73
CA TYR A 56 0.11 16.49 6.78
C TYR A 56 -1.43 16.50 6.77
N PRO A 57 -2.09 16.52 7.94
CA PRO A 57 -1.55 16.29 9.28
C PRO A 57 -1.25 14.81 9.55
N LYS A 58 -0.54 14.54 10.66
CA LYS A 58 -0.23 13.18 11.09
C LYS A 58 -1.48 12.41 11.47
N SER A 59 -1.62 11.19 10.96
CA SER A 59 -2.77 10.34 11.22
C SER A 59 -2.37 8.87 11.34
N ASP A 60 -3.03 8.14 12.24
CA ASP A 60 -2.95 6.69 12.43
C ASP A 60 -4.24 5.98 11.95
N LYS A 61 -5.09 6.71 11.22
CA LYS A 61 -6.44 6.27 10.91
C LYS A 61 -6.48 5.34 9.69
N LEU A 62 -7.27 4.28 9.81
CA LEU A 62 -7.74 3.47 8.69
C LEU A 62 -9.12 3.93 8.26
N TRP A 63 -9.20 4.61 7.13
CA TRP A 63 -10.43 5.04 6.51
C TRP A 63 -10.83 4.10 5.39
N ALA A 64 -12.14 3.89 5.23
CA ALA A 64 -12.70 3.18 4.11
C ALA A 64 -13.75 4.05 3.41
N TYR A 65 -13.61 4.25 2.12
CA TYR A 65 -14.67 4.76 1.28
C TYR A 65 -15.50 3.60 0.75
N SER A 66 -16.77 3.55 1.13
CA SER A 66 -17.73 2.61 0.57
C SER A 66 -18.19 3.11 -0.79
N VAL A 67 -17.82 2.38 -1.86
CA VAL A 67 -18.25 2.72 -3.22
C VAL A 67 -19.76 2.62 -3.36
N ASP A 68 -20.37 1.63 -2.71
CA ASP A 68 -21.80 1.36 -2.85
C ASP A 68 -22.66 2.36 -2.05
N GLN A 69 -22.15 2.86 -0.92
CA GLN A 69 -22.86 3.80 -0.05
C GLN A 69 -22.45 5.26 -0.23
N ASP A 70 -21.42 5.53 -1.05
CA ASP A 70 -20.84 6.86 -1.26
C ASP A 70 -20.57 7.59 0.07
N THR A 71 -19.82 6.94 0.95
CA THR A 71 -19.53 7.48 2.29
C THR A 71 -18.21 6.97 2.84
N TRP A 72 -17.57 7.80 3.65
CA TRP A 72 -16.36 7.45 4.40
C TRP A 72 -16.67 6.91 5.79
N VAL A 73 -16.03 5.80 6.14
CA VAL A 73 -16.12 5.10 7.43
C VAL A 73 -14.74 5.07 8.08
N ASP A 74 -14.65 5.44 9.37
CA ASP A 74 -13.43 5.25 10.16
C ASP A 74 -13.45 3.80 10.67
N LEU A 75 -12.50 2.98 10.23
CA LEU A 75 -12.35 1.59 10.66
C LEU A 75 -11.39 1.45 11.86
N SER A 76 -10.75 2.55 12.28
CA SER A 76 -9.75 2.53 13.33
C SER A 76 -10.37 2.08 14.66
N PRO A 77 -9.73 1.16 15.40
CA PRO A 77 -10.20 0.79 16.73
C PRO A 77 -10.19 2.03 17.65
N PRO A 78 -11.20 2.21 18.53
CA PRO A 78 -11.23 3.35 19.45
C PRO A 78 -10.14 3.25 20.53
N THR A 79 -9.68 2.04 20.84
CA THR A 79 -8.69 1.73 21.87
C THR A 79 -7.81 0.57 21.44
N GLY A 80 -6.67 0.37 22.13
CA GLY A 80 -5.75 -0.73 21.90
C GLY A 80 -4.45 -0.30 21.22
N VAL A 81 -3.61 -1.29 20.92
CA VAL A 81 -2.37 -1.07 20.16
C VAL A 81 -2.70 -0.62 18.75
N ARG A 82 -1.86 0.22 18.17
CA ARG A 82 -2.05 0.79 16.83
C ARG A 82 -0.72 1.29 16.26
N PRO A 83 -0.60 1.38 14.93
CA PRO A 83 0.58 1.94 14.29
C PRO A 83 0.77 3.41 14.67
N THR A 84 2.01 3.90 14.59
CA THR A 84 2.32 5.30 14.87
C THR A 84 1.68 6.21 13.80
N ALA A 85 1.08 7.33 14.22
CA ALA A 85 0.54 8.31 13.29
C ALA A 85 1.63 8.91 12.38
N GLY A 86 1.35 8.99 11.07
CA GLY A 86 2.28 9.55 10.08
C GLY A 86 2.10 9.00 8.67
N GLY A 87 2.91 9.52 7.75
CA GLY A 87 3.02 9.06 6.37
C GLY A 87 3.99 7.88 6.19
N GLY A 88 4.34 7.60 4.93
CA GLY A 88 5.39 6.63 4.57
C GLY A 88 5.00 5.15 4.63
N TYR A 89 3.72 4.84 4.89
CA TYR A 89 3.20 3.48 4.88
C TYR A 89 2.92 2.96 3.46
N GLY A 90 3.04 1.65 3.28
CA GLY A 90 2.36 0.89 2.24
C GLY A 90 1.20 0.09 2.84
N ILE A 91 0.17 -0.20 2.03
CA ILE A 91 -1.04 -0.93 2.44
C ILE A 91 -1.44 -1.96 1.40
N SER A 92 -1.97 -3.09 1.86
CA SER A 92 -2.62 -4.12 1.04
C SER A 92 -3.77 -4.76 1.78
N TYR A 93 -4.68 -5.37 1.04
CA TYR A 93 -5.76 -6.19 1.58
C TYR A 93 -5.52 -7.66 1.19
N ASP A 94 -5.44 -8.52 2.20
CA ASP A 94 -5.37 -9.97 2.05
C ASP A 94 -6.80 -10.52 2.07
N SER A 95 -7.32 -10.83 0.88
CA SER A 95 -8.70 -11.25 0.70
C SER A 95 -8.97 -12.68 1.16
N ALA A 96 -7.95 -13.55 1.24
CA ALA A 96 -8.13 -14.92 1.71
C ALA A 96 -8.30 -14.99 3.23
N ASN A 97 -7.63 -14.09 3.95
CA ASN A 97 -7.67 -14.07 5.42
C ASN A 97 -8.54 -12.94 5.98
N ASP A 98 -9.05 -12.06 5.12
CA ASP A 98 -9.88 -10.90 5.48
C ASP A 98 -9.17 -9.96 6.47
N VAL A 99 -7.94 -9.56 6.13
CA VAL A 99 -7.12 -8.64 6.92
C VAL A 99 -6.50 -7.54 6.06
N VAL A 100 -6.26 -6.38 6.67
CA VAL A 100 -5.48 -5.29 6.06
C VAL A 100 -4.06 -5.35 6.60
N ILE A 101 -3.08 -5.36 5.70
CA ILE A 101 -1.66 -5.43 6.05
C ILE A 101 -1.03 -4.10 5.65
N ILE A 102 -0.36 -3.46 6.61
CA ILE A 102 0.43 -2.25 6.39
C ILE A 102 1.88 -2.48 6.79
N PHE A 103 2.79 -1.75 6.16
CA PHE A 103 4.18 -1.69 6.57
C PHE A 103 4.72 -0.28 6.37
N GLY A 104 5.49 0.21 7.33
CA GLY A 104 6.03 1.57 7.28
C GLY A 104 6.97 1.88 8.44
N PRO A 105 7.08 3.15 8.86
CA PRO A 105 8.03 3.59 9.88
C PRO A 105 7.89 2.88 11.24
N SER A 106 6.69 2.42 11.60
CA SER A 106 6.43 1.65 12.83
C SER A 106 6.42 0.13 12.64
N GLY A 107 6.91 -0.36 11.50
CA GLY A 107 6.99 -1.78 11.16
C GLY A 107 5.73 -2.35 10.51
N LEU A 108 5.60 -3.68 10.56
CA LEU A 108 4.48 -4.45 10.02
C LEU A 108 3.29 -4.44 11.00
N TRP A 109 2.11 -4.12 10.51
CA TRP A 109 0.87 -4.19 11.29
C TRP A 109 -0.25 -4.85 10.50
N ILE A 110 -1.12 -5.55 11.23
CA ILE A 110 -2.26 -6.28 10.66
C ILE A 110 -3.53 -5.83 11.36
N TYR A 111 -4.47 -5.30 10.59
CA TYR A 111 -5.83 -5.04 11.04
C TYR A 111 -6.70 -6.22 10.66
N ASP A 112 -7.30 -6.85 11.66
CA ASP A 112 -8.23 -7.96 11.48
C ASP A 112 -9.66 -7.44 11.46
N TYR A 113 -10.41 -7.73 10.39
CA TYR A 113 -11.79 -7.25 10.25
C TYR A 113 -12.76 -7.91 11.24
N ALA A 114 -12.49 -9.14 11.70
CA ALA A 114 -13.35 -9.86 12.63
C ALA A 114 -13.21 -9.29 14.05
N SER A 115 -11.98 -9.07 14.52
CA SER A 115 -11.75 -8.47 15.84
C SER A 115 -11.80 -6.94 15.84
N LYS A 116 -11.75 -6.31 14.65
CA LYS A 116 -11.66 -4.85 14.47
C LYS A 116 -10.52 -4.25 15.30
N SER A 117 -9.36 -4.91 15.27
CA SER A 117 -8.20 -4.51 16.06
C SER A 117 -6.92 -4.66 15.26
N TRP A 118 -5.93 -3.84 15.61
CA TRP A 118 -4.58 -3.97 15.12
C TRP A 118 -3.79 -4.98 15.95
N THR A 119 -2.90 -5.71 15.28
CA THR A 119 -1.88 -6.54 15.91
C THR A 119 -0.53 -6.28 15.24
N GLN A 120 0.53 -6.33 16.04
CA GLN A 120 1.91 -6.29 15.56
C GLN A 120 2.49 -7.71 15.68
N PRO A 121 2.70 -8.42 14.57
CA PRO A 121 3.21 -9.78 14.62
C PRO A 121 4.69 -9.78 15.05
N THR A 122 5.08 -10.75 15.87
CA THR A 122 6.49 -10.99 16.17
C THR A 122 7.18 -11.58 14.95
N THR A 123 8.16 -10.88 14.39
CA THR A 123 8.95 -11.37 13.25
C THR A 123 10.38 -11.62 13.68
N THR A 124 10.92 -12.81 13.43
CA THR A 124 12.34 -13.13 13.69
C THR A 124 13.28 -12.38 12.75
N VAL A 125 12.79 -12.05 11.55
CA VAL A 125 13.48 -11.19 10.59
C VAL A 125 12.45 -10.22 10.01
N SER A 126 12.77 -8.93 10.03
CA SER A 126 11.93 -7.90 9.41
C SER A 126 12.77 -7.03 8.48
N PRO A 127 12.19 -6.51 7.39
CA PRO A 127 12.82 -5.47 6.60
C PRO A 127 13.12 -4.25 7.49
N GLN A 128 14.22 -3.55 7.21
CA GLN A 128 14.58 -2.37 7.99
C GLN A 128 13.51 -1.29 7.86
N THR A 129 13.05 -0.77 8.99
CA THR A 129 12.13 0.36 9.03
C THR A 129 12.92 1.66 8.78
N GLY A 130 12.58 2.39 7.72
CA GLY A 130 13.13 3.71 7.38
C GLY A 130 12.05 4.79 7.35
N ARG A 131 12.47 6.08 7.31
CA ARG A 131 11.54 7.24 7.40
C ARG A 131 10.41 7.22 6.37
N SER A 132 10.64 6.65 5.20
CA SER A 132 9.70 6.67 4.10
C SER A 132 9.83 5.41 3.26
N VAL A 133 9.19 4.32 3.69
CA VAL A 133 9.22 3.07 2.92
C VAL A 133 8.49 3.28 1.58
N HIS A 134 7.44 4.13 1.57
CA HIS A 134 6.50 4.33 0.44
C HIS A 134 6.19 3.01 -0.29
N GLY A 135 6.15 1.94 0.52
CA GLY A 135 6.34 0.58 0.07
C GLY A 135 5.18 0.18 -0.81
N LYS A 136 5.49 -0.50 -1.91
CA LYS A 136 4.44 -1.08 -2.75
C LYS A 136 4.07 -2.42 -2.13
N LEU A 137 3.08 -2.41 -1.24
CA LEU A 137 2.46 -3.62 -0.75
C LEU A 137 1.42 -4.11 -1.76
N LYS A 138 1.57 -5.35 -2.21
CA LYS A 138 0.63 -6.01 -3.12
C LYS A 138 0.39 -7.44 -2.68
N TYR A 139 -0.89 -7.79 -2.56
CA TYR A 139 -1.33 -9.14 -2.23
C TYR A 139 -1.55 -9.97 -3.50
N ASP A 140 -0.93 -11.15 -3.54
CA ASP A 140 -1.18 -12.18 -4.54
C ASP A 140 -2.14 -13.22 -3.96
N VAL A 141 -3.40 -13.16 -4.38
CA VAL A 141 -4.46 -14.08 -3.95
C VAL A 141 -4.17 -15.53 -4.35
N LYS A 142 -3.49 -15.79 -5.47
CA LYS A 142 -3.21 -17.16 -5.94
C LYS A 142 -2.18 -17.84 -5.05
N ARG A 143 -1.23 -17.07 -4.53
CA ARG A 143 -0.15 -17.57 -3.66
C ARG A 143 -0.43 -17.35 -2.18
N ASN A 144 -1.44 -16.55 -1.84
CA ASN A 144 -1.76 -16.08 -0.50
C ASN A 144 -0.52 -15.49 0.19
N VAL A 145 0.08 -14.50 -0.48
CA VAL A 145 1.32 -13.82 -0.06
C VAL A 145 1.19 -12.33 -0.37
N THR A 146 1.63 -11.49 0.56
CA THR A 146 1.85 -10.07 0.33
C THR A 146 3.31 -9.83 0.01
N PHE A 147 3.57 -9.19 -1.12
CA PHE A 147 4.90 -8.69 -1.48
C PHE A 147 5.03 -7.23 -1.06
N LEU A 148 6.15 -6.92 -0.42
CA LEU A 148 6.62 -5.57 -0.15
C LEU A 148 7.82 -5.33 -1.05
N ALA A 149 7.76 -4.29 -1.88
CA ALA A 149 8.94 -3.75 -2.58
C ALA A 149 9.19 -2.32 -2.11
N TYR A 150 10.43 -2.02 -1.71
CA TYR A 150 10.83 -0.70 -1.23
C TYR A 150 12.29 -0.39 -1.55
N GLY A 151 12.61 0.90 -1.57
CA GLY A 151 14.00 1.36 -1.64
C GLY A 151 14.63 1.33 -0.26
N SER A 152 15.77 0.65 -0.13
CA SER A 152 16.56 0.66 1.10
C SER A 152 17.34 1.97 1.24
N SER A 153 17.88 2.21 2.43
CA SER A 153 18.78 3.35 2.70
C SER A 153 20.06 3.33 1.86
N ALA A 154 20.42 2.19 1.28
CA ALA A 154 21.55 2.02 0.37
C ALA A 154 21.17 2.22 -1.11
N TYR A 155 19.98 2.74 -1.41
CA TYR A 155 19.44 2.92 -2.76
C TYR A 155 19.27 1.63 -3.57
N LEU A 156 19.16 0.49 -2.89
CA LEU A 156 18.83 -0.80 -3.50
C LEU A 156 17.33 -1.04 -3.43
N VAL A 157 16.79 -1.79 -4.39
CA VAL A 157 15.44 -2.33 -4.28
C VAL A 157 15.50 -3.59 -3.44
N GLU A 158 14.75 -3.61 -2.35
CA GLU A 158 14.52 -4.82 -1.56
C GLU A 158 13.10 -5.33 -1.77
N VAL A 159 12.98 -6.66 -1.87
CA VAL A 159 11.69 -7.35 -1.99
C VAL A 159 11.54 -8.34 -0.86
N TRP A 160 10.43 -8.22 -0.15
CA TRP A 160 10.05 -9.08 0.95
C TRP A 160 8.71 -9.75 0.68
N ALA A 161 8.56 -10.99 1.12
CA ALA A 161 7.32 -11.73 1.06
C ALA A 161 6.82 -12.01 2.47
N TYR A 162 5.56 -11.68 2.73
CA TYR A 162 4.88 -11.91 3.99
C TYR A 162 3.62 -12.76 3.79
N ARG A 163 3.40 -13.72 4.68
CA ARG A 163 2.21 -14.58 4.70
C ARG A 163 1.61 -14.57 6.10
N TYR A 164 0.38 -14.07 6.23
CA TYR A 164 -0.30 -13.93 7.52
C TYR A 164 -0.64 -15.28 8.17
N LYS A 165 -1.25 -16.19 7.40
CA LYS A 165 -1.55 -17.57 7.82
C LYS A 165 -1.14 -18.54 6.72
N LYS A 166 -0.74 -19.76 7.11
CA LYS A 166 -0.28 -20.81 6.17
C LYS A 166 -1.38 -21.09 5.15
N SER A 167 -1.04 -21.12 3.86
CA SER A 167 -2.02 -21.48 2.84
C SER A 167 -2.56 -22.89 3.07
N PRO A 168 -3.86 -23.14 2.83
CA PRO A 168 -4.39 -24.50 2.74
C PRO A 168 -3.93 -25.24 1.48
N HIS A 169 -3.24 -24.58 0.54
CA HIS A 169 -2.66 -25.24 -0.63
C HIS A 169 -1.48 -26.13 -0.22
N THR A 170 -1.70 -27.44 -0.34
CA THR A 170 -0.67 -28.49 -0.31
C THR A 170 0.48 -28.12 -1.25
N LYS A 171 1.72 -28.41 -0.82
CA LYS A 171 2.93 -28.29 -1.65
C LYS A 171 2.63 -28.80 -3.06
N ALA A 172 2.78 -27.94 -4.06
CA ALA A 172 2.95 -28.43 -5.42
C ALA A 172 4.26 -29.22 -5.44
N THR A 173 4.18 -30.54 -5.53
CA THR A 173 5.30 -31.38 -5.95
C THR A 173 5.54 -31.09 -7.42
N GLY A 174 6.58 -30.30 -7.72
CA GLY A 174 6.94 -30.01 -9.10
C GLY A 174 8.22 -29.19 -9.21
N GLY A 175 9.32 -29.89 -9.55
CA GLY A 175 10.52 -29.36 -10.18
C GLY A 175 11.46 -28.58 -9.28
N ALA A 176 12.66 -29.11 -9.08
CA ALA A 176 13.79 -28.31 -8.62
C ALA A 176 14.00 -27.15 -9.60
N VAL A 177 13.57 -25.95 -9.23
CA VAL A 177 14.12 -24.73 -9.81
C VAL A 177 15.48 -24.60 -9.15
N THR A 178 16.54 -24.95 -9.88
CA THR A 178 17.89 -24.56 -9.49
C THR A 178 17.90 -23.04 -9.47
N ASP A 179 18.08 -22.45 -8.28
CA ASP A 179 18.35 -21.02 -8.17
C ASP A 179 19.52 -20.69 -9.10
N PRO A 180 19.38 -19.73 -10.02
CA PRO A 180 20.55 -19.23 -10.73
C PRO A 180 21.50 -18.65 -9.68
N LYS A 181 22.70 -19.25 -9.61
CA LYS A 181 23.84 -18.75 -8.84
C LYS A 181 23.95 -17.24 -9.08
N PRO A 182 24.09 -16.40 -8.05
CA PRO A 182 24.27 -14.97 -8.26
C PRO A 182 25.59 -14.76 -9.01
N GLU A 183 25.51 -14.42 -10.30
CA GLU A 183 26.67 -13.95 -11.06
C GLU A 183 26.98 -12.53 -10.59
N SER A 184 28.03 -12.44 -9.79
CA SER A 184 28.59 -11.19 -9.29
C SER A 184 29.54 -10.57 -10.29
N VAL A 185 29.08 -10.02 -11.41
CA VAL A 185 29.81 -8.96 -12.14
C VAL A 185 28.84 -8.10 -12.96
N ILE A 186 28.69 -6.82 -12.61
CA ILE A 186 28.31 -5.80 -13.59
C ILE A 186 29.53 -4.87 -13.73
N PRO A 187 30.20 -4.80 -14.89
CA PRO A 187 31.28 -3.86 -15.10
C PRO A 187 30.74 -2.42 -15.16
N ALA A 188 31.53 -1.47 -14.67
CA ALA A 188 31.17 -0.06 -14.57
C ALA A 188 30.67 0.52 -15.90
N VAL A 189 29.55 1.25 -15.86
CA VAL A 189 29.00 2.00 -17.00
C VAL A 189 29.84 3.26 -17.21
N PRO A 190 30.33 3.56 -18.44
CA PRO A 190 31.05 4.81 -18.72
C PRO A 190 30.11 6.02 -18.63
N THR A 191 30.60 7.10 -18.04
CA THR A 191 29.90 8.39 -17.91
C THR A 191 29.67 9.01 -19.28
N ALA A 192 28.42 9.08 -19.74
CA ALA A 192 28.04 9.85 -20.92
C ALA A 192 27.66 11.28 -20.53
N THR A 193 28.39 12.28 -21.04
CA THR A 193 28.05 13.70 -20.94
C THR A 193 26.90 14.02 -21.89
N SER A 194 25.71 14.28 -21.33
CA SER A 194 24.55 14.73 -22.10
C SER A 194 24.70 16.20 -22.50
N ARG A 195 24.95 16.47 -23.79
CA ARG A 195 24.74 17.78 -24.42
C ARG A 195 23.33 17.77 -25.04
N MET A 196 22.44 18.65 -24.56
CA MET A 196 21.10 18.80 -25.14
C MET A 196 21.19 19.31 -26.60
N PRO A 197 20.39 18.77 -27.53
CA PRO A 197 20.23 19.33 -28.87
C PRO A 197 19.35 20.60 -28.84
N PRO A 198 19.56 21.56 -29.76
CA PRO A 198 18.77 22.79 -29.82
C PRO A 198 17.34 22.51 -30.30
N ALA A 199 16.40 23.35 -29.86
CA ALA A 199 14.99 23.25 -30.22
C ALA A 199 14.76 23.55 -31.72
N PRO A 200 13.79 22.86 -32.37
CA PRO A 200 13.41 23.11 -33.76
C PRO A 200 12.74 24.48 -33.94
N PRO A 201 12.73 25.01 -35.18
CA PRO A 201 12.38 26.41 -35.48
C PRO A 201 10.93 26.80 -35.16
#